data_AF-A0AA46V1D2-F1
#
_entry.id   AF-A0AA46V1D2-F1
#
_cell.length_a   1.000
_cell.length_b   1.000
_cell.length_c   1.000
_cell.angle_alpha   90.00
_cell.angle_beta   90.00
_cell.angle_gamma   90.00
#
_symmetry.space_group_name_H-M   'P 1'
#
loop_
_entity.id
_entity.type
_entity.pdbx_description
1 polymer ?
#
loop_
_entity_poly.entity_id
_entity_poly.type
_entity_poly.pdbx_seq_one_letter_code
_entity_poly.pdbx_strand_id
1 'polypeptide(L)'
;MRVHHLNCGSLRKIPPLGGERPGGAEAGGLPDFPGARVHVHPAEYRAVTGPADPHHRHSLDRFLPAHRAHGPLLTPAVADGSAEWFGFPGMARVPGLACEVLLVPLPGHSAGPAGVAVRGGDGRWLLHAGGAYRYHGETERAPPSAHPAFAPVQPGAQTGAEAVRATRERLRALRRVHGDRVTVFSAHAPWEWARLTTPTPLPAPAHPGD
;
A
#
# COMPACT_ATOMS: atom_id res chain seq x y z
N MET A 1 11.85 -16.86 5.36
CA MET A 1 11.49 -15.75 4.44
C MET A 1 10.18 -15.14 4.93
N ARG A 2 10.05 -13.82 5.01
CA ARG A 2 8.87 -13.13 5.58
C ARG A 2 8.31 -12.19 4.52
N VAL A 3 7.04 -12.37 4.14
CA VAL A 3 6.34 -11.51 3.17
C VAL A 3 5.47 -10.56 3.99
N HIS A 4 5.83 -9.28 3.99
CA HIS A 4 5.37 -8.36 5.02
C HIS A 4 4.03 -7.67 4.75
N HIS A 5 3.41 -7.88 3.59
CA HIS A 5 2.14 -7.27 3.29
C HIS A 5 1.39 -7.96 2.14
N LEU A 6 0.07 -8.05 2.30
CA LEU A 6 -0.88 -8.48 1.28
C LEU A 6 -1.71 -7.25 0.91
N ASN A 7 -1.39 -6.58 -0.21
CA ASN A 7 -2.32 -5.59 -0.76
C ASN A 7 -3.36 -6.33 -1.61
N CYS A 8 -4.35 -6.95 -0.95
CA CYS A 8 -5.42 -7.70 -1.63
C CYS A 8 -6.28 -6.81 -2.54
N GLY A 9 -6.22 -5.48 -2.39
CA GLY A 9 -7.09 -4.54 -3.10
C GLY A 9 -6.67 -4.18 -4.53
N SER A 10 -5.38 -4.32 -4.87
CA SER A 10 -4.80 -3.62 -6.04
C SER A 10 -4.56 -4.49 -7.29
N LEU A 11 -4.81 -5.79 -7.24
CA LEU A 11 -4.52 -6.70 -8.37
C LEU A 11 -5.78 -6.96 -9.18
N ARG A 12 -6.00 -6.15 -10.22
CA ARG A 12 -6.92 -6.46 -11.32
C ARG A 12 -6.15 -6.50 -12.63
N LYS A 13 -6.58 -7.41 -13.51
CA LYS A 13 -6.10 -7.59 -14.88
C LYS A 13 -6.18 -6.26 -15.63
N ILE A 14 -5.07 -5.73 -16.12
CA ILE A 14 -5.08 -4.78 -17.24
C ILE A 14 -5.09 -5.66 -18.49
N PRO A 15 -6.14 -5.62 -19.34
CA PRO A 15 -6.12 -6.36 -20.58
C PRO A 15 -4.92 -5.89 -21.41
N PRO A 16 -4.05 -6.79 -21.91
CA PRO A 16 -3.02 -6.40 -22.85
C PRO A 16 -3.70 -5.83 -24.11
N LEU A 17 -3.14 -4.76 -24.66
CA LEU A 17 -3.49 -4.31 -26.01
C LEU A 17 -2.97 -5.36 -26.99
N GLY A 18 -3.83 -6.33 -27.32
CA GLY A 18 -3.59 -7.36 -28.32
C GLY A 18 -3.15 -8.71 -27.75
N GLY A 19 -4.01 -9.73 -27.92
CA GLY A 19 -3.66 -11.14 -27.75
C GLY A 19 -4.34 -11.82 -26.55
N GLU A 20 -5.34 -12.64 -26.84
CA GLU A 20 -5.99 -13.52 -25.85
C GLU A 20 -4.99 -14.55 -25.29
N ARG A 21 -4.92 -14.66 -23.96
CA ARG A 21 -4.56 -15.91 -23.28
C ARG A 21 -5.79 -16.44 -22.57
N PRO A 22 -6.17 -17.73 -22.75
CA PRO A 22 -7.27 -18.31 -21.99
C PRO A 22 -6.86 -18.48 -20.53
N GLY A 23 -7.73 -18.03 -19.62
CA GLY A 23 -7.84 -18.54 -18.25
C GLY A 23 -6.60 -18.56 -17.36
N GLY A 24 -6.12 -17.38 -16.93
CA GLY A 24 -5.19 -17.29 -15.81
C GLY A 24 -5.22 -15.89 -15.21
N ALA A 25 -5.70 -15.73 -13.98
CA ALA A 25 -5.34 -14.57 -13.20
C ALA A 25 -3.85 -14.71 -12.90
N GLU A 26 -3.02 -13.73 -13.29
CA GLU A 26 -1.69 -13.59 -12.69
C GLU A 26 -1.93 -13.29 -11.21
N ALA A 27 -1.96 -14.35 -10.41
CA ALA A 27 -2.03 -14.27 -8.98
C ALA A 27 -0.77 -13.53 -8.54
N GLY A 28 -0.91 -12.38 -7.86
CA GLY A 28 0.26 -11.72 -7.25
C GLY A 28 1.09 -12.71 -6.43
N GLY A 29 2.38 -12.42 -6.21
CA GLY A 29 3.39 -13.41 -5.75
C GLY A 29 3.23 -14.01 -4.35
N LEU A 30 2.07 -13.95 -3.70
CA LEU A 30 1.84 -14.63 -2.43
C LEU A 30 2.04 -16.17 -2.51
N PRO A 31 1.52 -16.88 -3.54
CA PRO A 31 1.69 -18.32 -3.66
C PRO A 31 3.15 -18.78 -3.78
N ASP A 32 4.05 -17.89 -4.16
CA ASP A 32 5.49 -18.18 -4.26
C ASP A 32 6.15 -18.35 -2.87
N PHE A 33 5.44 -18.00 -1.78
CA PHE A 33 5.94 -18.03 -0.41
C PHE A 33 5.00 -18.77 0.55
N PRO A 34 4.72 -20.08 0.35
CA PRO A 34 3.69 -20.78 1.10
C PRO A 34 3.96 -20.92 2.60
N GLY A 35 5.24 -20.89 3.01
CA GLY A 35 5.65 -20.92 4.43
C GLY A 35 5.83 -19.54 5.06
N ALA A 36 5.53 -18.45 4.35
CA ALA A 36 5.72 -17.11 4.90
C ALA A 36 4.63 -16.74 5.89
N ARG A 37 5.06 -16.07 6.97
CA ARG A 37 4.14 -15.30 7.81
C ARG A 37 3.79 -14.01 7.10
N VAL A 38 2.49 -13.76 6.92
CA VAL A 38 1.97 -12.54 6.32
C VAL A 38 1.38 -11.66 7.40
N HIS A 39 2.00 -10.51 7.64
CA HIS A 39 1.44 -9.54 8.57
C HIS A 39 0.39 -8.67 7.87
N VAL A 40 -0.78 -8.55 8.50
CA VAL A 40 -1.90 -7.74 7.99
C VAL A 40 -2.44 -6.86 9.10
N HIS A 41 -3.10 -5.77 8.73
CA HIS A 41 -3.71 -4.88 9.72
C HIS A 41 -4.84 -5.62 10.47
N PRO A 42 -5.07 -5.42 11.78
CA PRO A 42 -6.11 -6.14 12.51
C PRO A 42 -7.51 -6.03 11.92
N ALA A 43 -7.86 -4.88 11.32
CA ALA A 43 -9.13 -4.73 10.60
C ALA A 43 -9.21 -5.60 9.34
N GLU A 44 -8.11 -5.71 8.58
CA GLU A 44 -8.06 -6.58 7.39
C GLU A 44 -8.09 -8.06 7.78
N TYR A 45 -7.39 -8.43 8.85
CA TYR A 45 -7.45 -9.78 9.42
C TYR A 45 -8.90 -10.17 9.74
N ARG A 46 -9.62 -9.33 10.52
CA ARG A 46 -11.01 -9.58 10.89
C ARG A 46 -11.92 -9.67 9.67
N ALA A 47 -11.76 -8.79 8.69
CA ALA A 47 -12.54 -8.85 7.47
C ALA A 47 -12.27 -10.14 6.70
N VAL A 48 -11.04 -10.65 6.65
CA VAL A 48 -10.75 -11.91 5.93
C VAL A 48 -11.17 -13.15 6.72
N THR A 49 -11.02 -13.18 8.04
CA THR A 49 -11.19 -14.41 8.85
C THR A 49 -12.53 -14.51 9.56
N GLY A 50 -13.27 -13.41 9.73
CA GLY A 50 -14.51 -13.35 10.48
C GLY A 50 -15.75 -13.30 9.59
N PRO A 51 -16.55 -14.37 9.47
CA PRO A 51 -17.74 -14.40 8.61
C PRO A 51 -18.82 -13.38 8.97
N ALA A 52 -18.83 -12.92 10.23
CA ALA A 52 -19.76 -11.91 10.74
C ALA A 52 -19.29 -10.46 10.47
N ASP A 53 -18.07 -10.26 9.97
CA ASP A 53 -17.58 -8.92 9.64
C ASP A 53 -18.37 -8.37 8.44
N PRO A 54 -18.89 -7.12 8.50
CA PRO A 54 -19.67 -6.53 7.41
C PRO A 54 -18.94 -6.51 6.07
N HIS A 55 -17.61 -6.52 6.10
CA HIS A 55 -16.77 -6.49 4.90
C HIS A 55 -16.26 -7.87 4.47
N HIS A 56 -16.68 -8.94 5.13
CA HIS A 56 -16.10 -10.27 4.91
C HIS A 56 -16.15 -10.73 3.46
N ARG A 57 -17.33 -10.66 2.84
CA ARG A 57 -17.51 -10.99 1.43
C ARG A 57 -16.62 -10.13 0.52
N HIS A 58 -16.62 -8.82 0.75
CA HIS A 58 -15.82 -7.89 -0.06
C HIS A 58 -14.31 -8.17 0.02
N SER A 59 -13.81 -8.50 1.21
CA SER A 59 -12.40 -8.85 1.41
C SER A 59 -12.06 -10.20 0.79
N LEU A 60 -12.92 -11.20 0.92
CA LEU A 60 -12.71 -12.52 0.31
C LEU A 60 -12.75 -12.51 -1.22
N ASP A 61 -13.59 -11.69 -1.85
CA ASP A 61 -13.64 -11.55 -3.31
C ASP A 61 -12.33 -11.01 -3.89
N ARG A 62 -11.59 -10.25 -3.07
CA ARG A 62 -10.31 -9.64 -3.42
C ARG A 62 -9.11 -10.48 -3.00
N PHE A 63 -9.26 -11.30 -1.95
CA PHE A 63 -8.28 -12.30 -1.58
C PHE A 63 -8.41 -13.53 -2.49
N LEU A 64 -7.73 -13.48 -3.63
CA LEU A 64 -7.90 -14.42 -4.74
C LEU A 64 -7.84 -15.89 -4.28
N PRO A 65 -8.63 -16.80 -4.87
CA PRO A 65 -8.59 -18.23 -4.53
C PRO A 65 -7.18 -18.83 -4.59
N ALA A 66 -6.38 -18.46 -5.60
CA ALA A 66 -4.99 -18.91 -5.74
C ALA A 66 -4.10 -18.45 -4.57
N HIS A 67 -4.35 -17.26 -4.01
CA HIS A 67 -3.65 -16.75 -2.83
C HIS A 67 -4.02 -17.51 -1.56
N ARG A 68 -5.27 -17.98 -1.47
CA ARG A 68 -5.76 -18.75 -0.32
C ARG A 68 -5.43 -20.24 -0.38
N ALA A 69 -5.20 -20.78 -1.57
CA ALA A 69 -5.10 -22.22 -1.82
C ALA A 69 -4.04 -22.93 -0.94
N HIS A 70 -2.94 -22.26 -0.61
CA HIS A 70 -1.86 -22.81 0.21
C HIS A 70 -2.02 -22.52 1.71
N GLY A 71 -3.14 -21.92 2.14
CA GLY A 71 -3.41 -21.61 3.55
C GLY A 71 -2.37 -20.65 4.16
N PRO A 72 -2.20 -19.43 3.64
CA PRO A 72 -1.19 -18.49 4.13
C PRO A 72 -1.35 -18.20 5.63
N LEU A 73 -0.21 -18.12 6.33
CA LEU A 73 -0.18 -17.78 7.74
C LEU A 73 -0.42 -16.27 7.95
N LEU A 74 -1.69 -15.87 7.88
CA LEU A 74 -2.11 -14.51 8.21
C LEU A 74 -1.91 -14.24 9.70
N THR A 75 -1.16 -13.20 10.02
CA THR A 75 -0.86 -12.78 11.39
C THR A 75 -1.26 -11.32 11.57
N PRO A 76 -2.21 -11.00 12.47
CA PRO A 76 -2.55 -9.60 12.74
C PRO A 76 -1.34 -8.88 13.35
N ALA A 77 -1.03 -7.69 12.84
CA ALA A 77 -0.07 -6.79 13.45
C ALA A 77 -0.59 -6.27 14.80
N VAL A 78 0.30 -5.70 15.61
CA VAL A 78 -0.05 -5.18 16.94
C VAL A 78 -0.56 -3.75 16.78
N ALA A 79 -1.88 -3.57 16.81
CA ALA A 79 -2.48 -2.23 16.81
C ALA A 79 -2.22 -1.54 18.14
N ASP A 80 -1.87 -0.25 18.05
CA ASP A 80 -1.81 0.65 19.19
C ASP A 80 -2.95 1.66 19.00
N GLY A 81 -4.09 1.37 19.63
CA GLY A 81 -5.34 2.12 19.42
C GLY A 81 -5.26 3.58 19.88
N SER A 82 -4.28 3.90 20.72
CA SER A 82 -4.02 5.27 21.20
C SER A 82 -2.97 6.01 20.38
N ALA A 83 -2.14 5.30 19.61
CA ALA A 83 -1.07 5.92 18.85
C ALA A 83 -1.57 6.51 17.53
N GLU A 84 -1.13 7.73 17.28
CA GLU A 84 -1.23 8.38 15.99
C GLU A 84 0.16 8.42 15.34
N TRP A 85 0.21 8.14 14.04
CA TRP A 85 1.40 8.26 13.22
C TRP A 85 1.19 9.39 12.20
N PHE A 86 1.79 10.56 12.44
CA PHE A 86 1.70 11.75 11.57
C PHE A 86 0.26 12.08 11.09
N GLY A 87 -0.73 12.12 11.99
CA GLY A 87 -2.13 12.37 11.61
C GLY A 87 -2.93 11.12 11.20
N PHE A 88 -2.31 9.94 11.17
CA PHE A 88 -2.98 8.67 10.87
C PHE A 88 -3.23 7.88 12.17
N PRO A 89 -4.49 7.77 12.62
CA PRO A 89 -4.83 6.99 13.80
C PRO A 89 -4.82 5.49 13.49
N GLY A 90 -4.66 4.68 14.54
CA GLY A 90 -4.88 3.24 14.45
C GLY A 90 -3.85 2.49 13.62
N MET A 91 -2.62 2.98 13.58
CA MET A 91 -1.50 2.21 13.02
C MET A 91 -1.36 0.85 13.73
N ALA A 92 -0.71 -0.11 13.07
CA ALA A 92 -0.31 -1.37 13.69
C ALA A 92 1.18 -1.66 13.46
N ARG A 93 1.91 -2.03 14.52
CA ARG A 93 3.35 -2.36 14.44
C ARG A 93 3.54 -3.82 14.07
N VAL A 94 4.52 -4.10 13.21
CA VAL A 94 4.94 -5.48 12.92
C VAL A 94 6.12 -5.83 13.83
N PRO A 95 5.95 -6.71 14.84
CA PRO A 95 7.00 -7.02 15.80
C PRO A 95 8.09 -7.93 15.21
N GLY A 96 9.28 -7.89 15.81
CA GLY A 96 10.36 -8.84 15.53
C GLY A 96 11.14 -8.58 14.23
N LEU A 97 11.09 -7.35 13.71
CA LEU A 97 11.89 -6.89 12.57
C LEU A 97 13.05 -6.01 13.04
N ALA A 98 14.15 -6.01 12.28
CA ALA A 98 15.31 -5.18 12.56
C ALA A 98 15.05 -3.69 12.30
N CYS A 99 14.11 -3.38 11.40
CA CYS A 99 13.63 -2.03 11.14
C CYS A 99 12.21 -1.85 11.67
N GLU A 100 11.83 -0.59 11.93
CA GLU A 100 10.49 -0.25 12.35
C GLU A 100 9.55 -0.27 11.13
N VAL A 101 8.53 -1.13 11.19
CA VAL A 101 7.51 -1.27 10.13
C VAL A 101 6.12 -1.10 10.74
N LEU A 102 5.35 -0.20 10.12
CA LEU A 102 3.98 0.11 10.50
C LEU A 102 3.02 -0.21 9.34
N LEU A 103 1.87 -0.77 9.68
CA LEU A 103 0.71 -0.86 8.81
C LEU A 103 -0.20 0.34 9.13
N VAL A 104 -0.32 1.26 8.18
CA VAL A 104 -1.01 2.54 8.34
C VAL A 104 -2.36 2.48 7.65
N PRO A 105 -3.51 2.63 8.35
CA PRO A 105 -4.82 2.56 7.71
C PRO A 105 -5.02 3.64 6.64
N LEU A 106 -5.38 3.21 5.43
CA LEU A 106 -5.67 4.07 4.28
C LEU A 106 -7.05 3.73 3.68
N PRO A 107 -8.14 3.86 4.48
CA PRO A 107 -9.45 3.33 4.12
C PRO A 107 -9.99 3.90 2.80
N GLY A 108 -10.82 3.11 2.12
CA GLY A 108 -11.60 3.53 0.96
C GLY A 108 -11.44 2.64 -0.27
N HIS A 109 -10.32 1.94 -0.49
CA HIS A 109 -10.15 1.04 -1.64
C HIS A 109 -10.61 -0.42 -1.37
N SER A 110 -10.65 -0.80 -0.12
CA SER A 110 -11.20 -2.07 0.37
C SER A 110 -11.51 -1.89 1.86
N ALA A 111 -11.90 -2.95 2.55
CA ALA A 111 -12.01 -2.90 4.00
C ALA A 111 -10.63 -3.14 4.62
N GLY A 112 -10.14 -2.14 5.36
CA GLY A 112 -8.85 -2.20 6.02
C GLY A 112 -7.57 -2.09 5.17
N PRO A 113 -7.54 -1.51 3.95
CA PRO A 113 -6.29 -1.36 3.21
C PRO A 113 -5.30 -0.54 4.05
N ALA A 114 -4.11 -1.10 4.23
CA ALA A 114 -3.02 -0.44 4.91
C ALA A 114 -1.95 -0.02 3.90
N GLY A 115 -1.39 1.17 4.11
CA GLY A 115 -0.06 1.49 3.61
C GLY A 115 1.00 0.83 4.48
N VAL A 116 2.17 0.58 3.92
CA VAL A 116 3.32 0.07 4.65
C VAL A 116 4.31 1.21 4.84
N ALA A 117 4.52 1.62 6.09
CA ALA A 117 5.55 2.60 6.44
C ALA A 117 6.77 1.87 6.99
N VAL A 118 7.94 2.18 6.45
CA VAL A 118 9.23 1.64 6.90
C VAL A 118 10.13 2.79 7.31
N ARG A 119 10.75 2.67 8.49
CA ARG A 119 11.73 3.65 8.96
C ARG A 119 13.13 3.28 8.48
N GLY A 120 13.76 4.19 7.76
CA GLY A 120 15.15 4.07 7.31
C GLY A 120 16.15 4.32 8.43
N GLY A 121 17.42 3.95 8.19
CA GLY A 121 18.52 4.16 9.14
C GLY A 121 18.84 5.63 9.40
N ASP A 122 18.48 6.52 8.49
CA ASP A 122 18.57 7.98 8.64
C ASP A 122 17.41 8.59 9.45
N GLY A 123 16.51 7.74 9.97
CA GLY A 123 15.36 8.15 10.76
C GLY A 123 14.16 8.66 9.96
N ARG A 124 14.26 8.75 8.63
CA ARG A 124 13.14 9.13 7.74
C ARG A 124 12.25 7.92 7.45
N TRP A 125 11.01 8.21 7.09
CA TRP A 125 10.02 7.20 6.74
C TRP A 125 9.80 7.13 5.24
N LEU A 126 9.58 5.91 4.77
CA LEU A 126 9.07 5.62 3.45
C LEU A 126 7.69 4.98 3.59
N LEU A 127 6.64 5.63 3.07
CA LEU A 127 5.26 5.14 3.06
C LEU A 127 4.87 4.67 1.66
N HIS A 128 4.70 3.35 1.52
CA HIS A 128 4.07 2.76 0.35
C HIS A 128 2.54 2.79 0.54
N ALA A 129 1.85 3.71 -0.13
CA ALA A 129 0.42 3.97 0.00
C ALA A 129 -0.49 2.98 -0.76
N GLY A 130 0.08 1.96 -1.38
CA GLY A 130 -0.69 0.90 -2.06
C GLY A 130 -1.57 1.48 -3.17
N GLY A 131 -2.86 1.12 -3.13
CA GLY A 131 -3.87 1.59 -4.09
C GLY A 131 -4.59 2.90 -3.73
N ALA A 132 -4.15 3.63 -2.70
CA ALA A 132 -4.86 4.82 -2.21
C ALA A 132 -5.00 5.95 -3.25
N TYR A 133 -4.03 6.06 -4.16
CA TYR A 133 -4.04 6.95 -5.32
C TYR A 133 -3.27 6.31 -6.47
N ARG A 134 -3.45 6.81 -7.70
CA ARG A 134 -2.82 6.26 -8.91
C ARG A 134 -1.90 7.26 -9.59
N TYR A 135 -2.15 8.55 -9.41
CA TYR A 135 -1.37 9.61 -10.01
C TYR A 135 -0.86 10.57 -8.94
N HIS A 136 0.43 10.92 -9.01
CA HIS A 136 1.09 11.80 -8.06
C HIS A 136 0.37 13.15 -7.91
N GLY A 137 -0.24 13.67 -9.00
CA GLY A 137 -1.04 14.90 -8.96
C GLY A 137 -2.28 14.85 -8.07
N GLU A 138 -2.77 13.67 -7.68
CA GLU A 138 -3.87 13.52 -6.71
C GLU A 138 -3.43 13.90 -5.29
N THR A 139 -2.11 13.87 -5.02
CA THR A 139 -1.49 14.15 -3.72
C THR A 139 -0.50 15.31 -3.71
N GLU A 140 0.07 15.69 -4.86
CA GLU A 140 1.13 16.72 -4.96
C GLU A 140 0.61 18.09 -5.43
N ARG A 141 -0.55 18.16 -6.11
CA ARG A 141 -1.07 19.42 -6.67
C ARG A 141 -2.16 20.05 -5.80
N ALA A 142 -2.25 21.38 -5.85
CA ALA A 142 -3.32 22.18 -5.29
C ALA A 142 -3.85 23.15 -6.37
N PRO A 143 -5.07 22.93 -6.92
CA PRO A 143 -6.01 21.86 -6.59
C PRO A 143 -5.53 20.45 -7.04
N PRO A 144 -6.03 19.37 -6.40
CA PRO A 144 -5.69 18.01 -6.81
C PRO A 144 -6.13 17.72 -8.24
N SER A 145 -5.32 16.96 -8.98
CA SER A 145 -5.59 16.61 -10.37
C SER A 145 -5.45 15.11 -10.57
N ALA A 146 -6.43 14.48 -11.22
CA ALA A 146 -6.33 13.11 -11.68
C ALA A 146 -5.75 13.07 -13.10
N HIS A 147 -5.01 12.01 -13.44
CA HIS A 147 -4.56 11.82 -14.81
C HIS A 147 -5.74 11.31 -15.67
N PRO A 148 -5.99 11.90 -16.87
CA PRO A 148 -7.12 11.51 -17.73
C PRO A 148 -7.17 10.00 -18.03
N ALA A 149 -6.00 9.38 -18.24
CA ALA A 149 -5.89 7.94 -18.50
C ALA A 149 -6.39 7.02 -17.36
N PHE A 150 -6.56 7.53 -16.14
CA PHE A 150 -7.05 6.76 -14.98
C PHE A 150 -8.49 7.10 -14.57
N ALA A 151 -9.15 8.03 -15.26
CA ALA A 151 -10.55 8.41 -15.01
C ALA A 151 -11.54 7.21 -15.06
N PRO A 152 -11.45 6.24 -16.00
CA PRO A 152 -12.44 5.15 -16.08
C PRO A 152 -12.27 4.04 -15.03
N VAL A 153 -11.18 4.03 -14.24
CA VAL A 153 -10.83 2.91 -13.32
C VAL A 153 -11.30 3.15 -11.87
N GLN A 154 -11.81 4.34 -11.55
CA GLN A 154 -12.07 4.76 -10.17
C GLN A 154 -13.34 4.16 -9.50
N PRO A 155 -14.50 3.92 -10.16
CA PRO A 155 -15.75 3.63 -9.41
C PRO A 155 -15.86 2.22 -8.82
N GLY A 156 -15.37 1.18 -9.49
CA GLY A 156 -15.72 -0.22 -9.18
C GLY A 156 -14.92 -0.90 -8.08
N ALA A 157 -14.19 -0.13 -7.26
CA ALA A 157 -13.16 -0.66 -6.36
C ALA A 157 -13.10 0.06 -5.00
N GLN A 158 -14.17 0.70 -4.54
CA GLN A 158 -14.14 1.50 -3.30
C GLN A 158 -15.16 1.00 -2.28
N THR A 159 -14.78 0.97 -1.00
CA THR A 159 -15.70 0.76 0.14
C THR A 159 -16.47 2.03 0.50
N GLY A 160 -16.00 3.21 0.07
CA GLY A 160 -16.72 4.47 0.19
C GLY A 160 -15.94 5.66 -0.38
N ALA A 161 -16.60 6.50 -1.19
CA ALA A 161 -15.98 7.65 -1.84
C ALA A 161 -15.48 8.72 -0.84
N GLU A 162 -16.17 8.87 0.28
CA GLU A 162 -15.75 9.77 1.37
C GLU A 162 -14.46 9.30 2.03
N ALA A 163 -14.34 8.01 2.35
CA ALA A 163 -13.13 7.44 2.93
C ALA A 163 -11.93 7.60 1.98
N VAL A 164 -12.12 7.39 0.66
CA VAL A 164 -11.07 7.64 -0.34
C VAL A 164 -10.65 9.11 -0.35
N ARG A 165 -11.61 10.04 -0.33
CA ARG A 165 -11.33 11.47 -0.31
C ARG A 165 -10.55 11.87 0.96
N ALA A 166 -11.01 11.43 2.13
CA ALA A 166 -10.37 11.70 3.41
C ALA A 166 -8.94 11.12 3.48
N THR A 167 -8.75 9.89 2.99
CA THR A 167 -7.42 9.27 2.90
C THR A 167 -6.48 10.09 2.01
N ARG A 168 -6.95 10.54 0.84
CA ARG A 168 -6.14 11.37 -0.07
C ARG A 168 -5.82 12.73 0.53
N GLU A 169 -6.76 13.34 1.25
CA GLU A 169 -6.54 14.60 1.99
C GLU A 169 -5.49 14.45 3.08
N ARG A 170 -5.53 13.37 3.87
CA ARG A 170 -4.49 13.07 4.87
C ARG A 170 -3.12 12.85 4.22
N LEU A 171 -3.05 12.13 3.10
CA LEU A 171 -1.80 11.95 2.36
C LEU A 171 -1.25 13.27 1.79
N ARG A 172 -2.11 14.19 1.33
CA ARG A 172 -1.70 15.55 0.94
C ARG A 172 -1.14 16.32 2.14
N ALA A 173 -1.83 16.29 3.28
CA ALA A 173 -1.39 16.95 4.49
C ALA A 173 -0.03 16.40 4.97
N LEU A 174 0.14 15.08 4.95
CA LEU A 174 1.39 14.40 5.29
C LEU A 174 2.56 14.90 4.43
N ARG A 175 2.37 14.92 3.11
CA ARG A 175 3.40 15.42 2.18
C ARG A 175 3.73 16.89 2.42
N ARG A 176 2.72 17.72 2.67
CA ARG A 176 2.89 19.17 2.86
C ARG A 176 3.59 19.49 4.18
N VAL A 177 3.23 18.82 5.25
CA VAL A 177 3.67 19.16 6.62
C VAL A 177 4.92 18.38 7.04
N HIS A 178 5.11 17.17 6.48
CA HIS A 178 6.16 16.24 6.91
C HIS A 178 6.96 15.66 5.74
N GLY A 179 7.02 16.33 4.58
CA GLY A 179 7.72 15.85 3.39
C GLY A 179 9.24 15.71 3.56
N ASP A 180 9.82 16.40 4.53
CA ASP A 180 11.22 16.26 4.97
C ASP A 180 11.47 14.97 5.77
N ARG A 181 10.42 14.43 6.40
CA ARG A 181 10.47 13.25 7.28
C ARG A 181 9.85 12.01 6.67
N VAL A 182 8.91 12.16 5.74
CA VAL A 182 8.12 11.06 5.16
C VAL A 182 8.05 11.20 3.64
N THR A 183 8.64 10.22 2.95
CA THR A 183 8.47 10.05 1.51
C THR A 183 7.28 9.13 1.26
N VAL A 184 6.31 9.58 0.47
CA VAL A 184 5.10 8.81 0.14
C VAL A 184 5.17 8.39 -1.34
N PHE A 185 4.79 7.15 -1.65
CA PHE A 185 4.65 6.68 -3.03
C PHE A 185 3.55 5.63 -3.19
N SER A 186 3.00 5.50 -4.40
CA SER A 186 1.91 4.58 -4.75
C SER A 186 2.40 3.37 -5.54
N ALA A 187 1.70 2.25 -5.39
CA ALA A 187 1.92 1.05 -6.20
C ALA A 187 1.61 1.25 -7.70
N HIS A 188 0.89 2.31 -8.04
CA HIS A 188 0.34 2.54 -9.39
C HIS A 188 0.87 3.80 -10.06
N ALA A 189 1.87 4.46 -9.48
CA ALA A 189 2.45 5.69 -10.01
C ALA A 189 3.85 5.41 -10.62
N PRO A 190 3.96 5.14 -11.93
CA PRO A 190 5.25 4.83 -12.56
C PRO A 190 6.26 5.98 -12.45
N TRP A 191 5.79 7.24 -12.40
CA TRP A 191 6.66 8.40 -12.19
C TRP A 191 7.29 8.43 -10.79
N GLU A 192 6.56 8.00 -9.76
CA GLU A 192 7.11 7.92 -8.40
C GLU A 192 8.12 6.78 -8.30
N TRP A 193 7.81 5.64 -8.90
CA TRP A 193 8.76 4.54 -9.04
C TRP A 193 10.06 4.99 -9.72
N ALA A 194 9.98 5.67 -10.86
CA ALA A 194 11.14 6.16 -11.58
C ALA A 194 12.00 7.11 -10.73
N ARG A 195 11.37 8.04 -9.99
CA ARG A 195 12.08 8.94 -9.06
C ARG A 195 12.81 8.20 -7.93
N LEU A 196 12.20 7.15 -7.38
CA LEU A 196 12.75 6.43 -6.23
C LEU A 196 13.77 5.36 -6.59
N THR A 197 13.79 4.92 -7.85
CA THR A 197 14.71 3.88 -8.33
C THR A 197 15.86 4.41 -9.16
N THR A 198 15.81 5.67 -9.56
CA THR A 198 16.97 6.35 -10.15
C THR A 198 18.00 6.57 -9.04
N PRO A 199 19.20 5.97 -9.11
CA PRO A 199 20.25 6.23 -8.15
C PRO A 199 20.60 7.71 -8.19
N THR A 200 20.59 8.38 -7.04
CA THR A 200 21.26 9.69 -6.94
C THR A 200 22.74 9.46 -7.25
N PRO A 201 23.35 10.17 -8.22
CA PRO A 201 24.77 10.05 -8.47
C PRO A 201 25.51 10.32 -7.15
N LEU A 202 26.39 9.42 -6.73
CA LEU A 202 27.32 9.72 -5.66
C LEU A 202 28.15 10.94 -6.13
N PRO A 203 28.38 11.95 -5.27
CA PRO A 203 29.34 13.00 -5.61
C PRO A 203 30.66 12.33 -5.96
N ALA A 204 31.28 12.77 -7.06
CA ALA A 204 32.59 12.29 -7.45
C ALA A 204 33.54 12.43 -6.25
N PRO A 205 34.39 11.43 -5.96
CA PRO A 205 35.38 11.58 -4.91
C PRO A 205 36.18 12.85 -5.19
N ALA A 206 36.21 13.76 -4.21
CA ALA A 206 37.06 14.93 -4.30
C ALA A 206 38.49 14.46 -4.57
N HIS A 207 39.05 14.85 -5.72
CA HIS A 207 40.45 14.60 -5.98
C HIS A 207 41.25 15.36 -4.91
N PRO A 208 42.15 14.70 -4.17
CA PRO A 208 43.06 15.41 -3.29
C PRO A 208 44.02 16.22 -4.18
N GLY A 209 43.76 17.52 -4.38
CA GLY A 209 44.67 18.38 -5.14
C GLY A 209 44.18 19.71 -5.72
N ASP A 210 43.04 20.27 -5.29
CA ASP A 210 42.69 21.68 -5.58
C ASP A 210 42.96 22.58 -4.36
#